data_AF-A0A960UU43-F1
#
_entry.id   AF-A0A960UU43-F1
#
_cell.length_a   1.000
_cell.length_b   1.000
_cell.length_c   1.000
_cell.angle_alpha   90.00
_cell.angle_beta   90.00
_cell.angle_gamma   90.00
#
_symmetry.space_group_name_H-M   'P 1'
#
loop_
_entity.id
_entity.type
_entity.pdbx_description
1 polymer ?
#
loop_
_entity_poly.entity_id
_entity_poly.type
_entity_poly.pdbx_seq_one_letter_code
_entity_poly.pdbx_strand_id
1 'polypeptide(L)'
;MSKRPILSFPPDFGRYMAVVFEFLGFLGLGGVAGYVAEHYIWPEYSSWIFPAIFLAMFVLGLWFMIRQTKSLAARKSAFPDSGQEGDQDEELTPDMVEKRMKEFDARFQKSLGHRRRRGGQDGSSG
;
A
#
# COMPACT_ATOMS: atom_id res chain seq x y z
N MET A 1 21.36 -27.51 17.83
CA MET A 1 21.47 -27.06 16.43
C MET A 1 20.10 -27.10 15.78
N SER A 2 19.36 -25.99 15.79
CA SER A 2 18.05 -25.90 15.13
C SER A 2 18.26 -25.84 13.62
N LYS A 3 17.66 -26.81 12.91
CA LYS A 3 17.64 -26.84 11.45
C LYS A 3 16.73 -25.70 10.99
N ARG A 4 17.30 -24.64 10.42
CA ARG A 4 16.51 -23.58 9.78
C ARG A 4 15.70 -24.21 8.63
N PRO A 5 14.38 -23.93 8.52
CA PRO A 5 13.55 -24.51 7.46
C PRO A 5 14.05 -24.05 6.09
N ILE A 6 14.24 -25.02 5.18
CA ILE A 6 14.78 -24.85 3.82
C ILE A 6 13.84 -24.02 2.93
N LEU A 7 12.61 -23.75 3.38
CA LEU A 7 11.57 -22.96 2.72
C LEU A 7 11.28 -21.64 3.48
N SER A 8 12.31 -20.88 3.81
CA SER A 8 12.10 -19.47 4.19
C SER A 8 12.08 -18.64 2.91
N PHE A 9 10.89 -18.24 2.47
CA PHE A 9 10.77 -17.26 1.40
C PHE A 9 11.40 -15.94 1.88
N PRO A 10 12.11 -15.21 1.00
CA PRO A 10 12.60 -13.88 1.34
C PRO A 10 11.43 -13.03 1.88
N PRO A 11 11.63 -12.17 2.90
CA PRO A 11 10.58 -11.32 3.44
C PRO A 11 9.94 -10.40 2.38
N ASP A 12 10.66 -10.14 1.27
CA ASP A 12 10.17 -9.37 0.13
C ASP A 12 9.39 -10.19 -0.92
N PHE A 13 9.32 -11.52 -0.81
CA PHE A 13 8.71 -12.40 -1.82
C PHE A 13 7.24 -12.04 -2.08
N GLY A 14 6.48 -11.76 -1.01
CA GLY A 14 5.08 -11.33 -1.14
C GLY A 14 4.92 -10.02 -1.90
N ARG A 15 5.87 -9.08 -1.76
CA ARG A 15 5.85 -7.80 -2.50
C ARG A 15 6.10 -8.02 -3.97
N TYR A 16 7.08 -8.84 -4.35
CA TYR A 16 7.33 -9.17 -5.76
C TYR A 16 6.15 -9.93 -6.37
N MET A 17 5.54 -10.87 -5.64
CA MET A 17 4.33 -11.57 -6.10
C MET A 17 3.15 -10.63 -6.29
N ALA A 18 2.96 -9.64 -5.41
CA ALA A 18 1.91 -8.63 -5.57
C ALA A 18 2.09 -7.82 -6.88
N VAL A 19 3.33 -7.42 -7.21
CA VAL A 19 3.62 -6.75 -8.49
C VAL A 19 3.30 -7.64 -9.69
N VAL A 20 3.61 -8.93 -9.62
CA VAL A 20 3.29 -9.89 -10.69
C VAL A 20 1.78 -10.07 -10.86
N PHE A 21 1.03 -10.19 -9.75
CA PHE A 21 -0.43 -10.28 -9.80
C PHE A 21 -1.07 -8.98 -10.31
N GLU A 22 -0.54 -7.82 -9.93
CA GLU A 22 -0.99 -6.53 -10.44
C GLU A 22 -0.77 -6.43 -11.96
N PHE A 23 0.40 -6.88 -12.44
CA PHE A 23 0.69 -6.95 -13.87
C PHE A 23 -0.25 -7.90 -14.62
N LEU A 24 -0.52 -9.10 -14.06
CA LEU A 24 -1.47 -10.05 -14.65
C LEU A 24 -2.90 -9.48 -14.69
N GLY A 25 -3.33 -8.81 -13.62
CA GLY A 25 -4.63 -8.13 -13.58
C GLY A 25 -4.73 -7.01 -14.61
N PHE A 26 -3.67 -6.21 -14.75
CA PHE A 26 -3.57 -5.18 -15.78
C PHE A 26 -3.62 -5.77 -17.20
N LEU A 27 -2.92 -6.88 -17.42
CA LEU A 27 -2.97 -7.60 -18.70
C LEU A 27 -4.36 -8.14 -19.02
N GLY A 28 -5.05 -8.69 -18.01
CA GLY A 28 -6.42 -9.18 -18.12
C GLY A 28 -7.38 -8.06 -18.51
N LEU A 29 -7.29 -6.90 -17.85
CA LEU A 29 -8.05 -5.70 -18.21
C LEU A 29 -7.72 -5.22 -19.63
N GLY A 30 -6.44 -5.25 -20.02
CA GLY A 30 -6.00 -4.94 -21.38
C GLY A 30 -6.60 -5.87 -22.43
N GLY A 31 -6.71 -7.16 -22.12
CA GLY A 31 -7.38 -8.15 -22.97
C GLY A 31 -8.88 -7.88 -23.12
N VAL A 32 -9.58 -7.57 -22.03
CA VAL A 32 -11.01 -7.19 -22.08
C VAL A 32 -11.19 -5.90 -22.89
N ALA A 33 -10.35 -4.90 -22.67
CA ALA A 33 -10.38 -3.65 -23.43
C ALA A 33 -10.10 -3.88 -24.93
N GLY A 34 -9.15 -4.74 -25.26
CA GLY A 34 -8.86 -5.16 -26.63
C GLY A 34 -10.06 -5.85 -27.28
N TYR A 35 -10.70 -6.78 -26.56
CA TYR A 35 -11.90 -7.46 -27.03
C TYR A 35 -13.07 -6.49 -27.25
N VAL A 36 -13.28 -5.55 -26.32
CA VAL A 36 -14.33 -4.53 -26.46
C VAL A 36 -14.04 -3.61 -27.66
N ALA A 37 -12.79 -3.18 -27.84
CA ALA A 37 -12.39 -2.37 -28.98
C ALA A 37 -12.56 -3.10 -30.30
N GLU A 38 -12.20 -4.38 -30.35
CA GLU A 38 -12.40 -5.25 -31.50
C GLU A 38 -13.89 -5.43 -31.84
N HIS A 39 -14.74 -5.69 -30.84
CA HIS A 39 -16.13 -6.09 -31.11
C HIS A 39 -17.10 -4.90 -31.26
N TYR A 40 -16.86 -3.80 -30.55
CA TYR A 40 -17.82 -2.70 -30.44
C TYR A 40 -17.36 -1.37 -31.05
N ILE A 41 -16.04 -1.11 -31.12
CA ILE A 41 -15.52 0.20 -31.55
C ILE A 41 -15.01 0.14 -32.99
N TRP A 42 -14.15 -0.85 -33.30
CA TRP A 42 -13.48 -1.01 -34.58
C TRP A 42 -13.52 -2.45 -35.10
N PRO A 43 -14.72 -2.98 -35.41
CA PRO A 43 -14.87 -4.33 -35.95
C PRO A 43 -14.19 -4.50 -37.31
N GLU A 44 -14.09 -3.42 -38.10
CA GLU A 44 -13.42 -3.39 -39.40
C GLU A 44 -11.92 -3.72 -39.31
N TYR A 45 -11.32 -3.48 -38.15
CA TYR A 45 -9.90 -3.69 -37.87
C TYR A 45 -9.67 -4.87 -36.90
N SER A 46 -10.66 -5.75 -36.75
CA SER A 46 -10.65 -6.85 -35.77
C SER A 46 -9.35 -7.68 -35.78
N SER A 47 -8.84 -8.00 -36.97
CA SER A 47 -7.66 -8.86 -37.15
C SER A 47 -6.34 -8.31 -36.59
N TRP A 48 -6.24 -7.03 -36.27
CA TRP A 48 -4.99 -6.38 -35.85
C TRP A 48 -5.16 -5.41 -34.67
N ILE A 49 -6.38 -4.92 -34.40
CA ILE A 49 -6.66 -4.00 -33.29
C ILE A 49 -6.45 -4.68 -31.93
N PHE A 50 -6.88 -5.94 -31.77
CA PHE A 50 -6.69 -6.68 -30.54
C PHE A 50 -5.21 -6.94 -30.23
N PRO A 51 -4.40 -7.52 -31.16
CA PRO A 51 -2.96 -7.65 -30.95
C PRO A 51 -2.26 -6.33 -30.65
N ALA A 52 -2.65 -5.24 -31.33
CA ALA A 52 -2.04 -3.93 -31.13
C ALA A 52 -2.31 -3.36 -29.72
N ILE A 53 -3.57 -3.40 -29.27
CA ILE A 53 -3.96 -2.95 -27.93
C ILE A 53 -3.31 -3.82 -26.86
N PHE A 54 -3.31 -5.14 -27.06
CA PHE A 54 -2.69 -6.08 -26.14
C PHE A 54 -1.19 -5.85 -26.02
N LEU A 55 -0.49 -5.66 -27.14
CA LEU A 55 0.94 -5.35 -27.16
C LEU A 55 1.25 -4.01 -26.47
N ALA A 56 0.44 -2.98 -26.72
CA ALA A 56 0.60 -1.69 -26.07
C ALA A 56 0.43 -1.80 -24.54
N MET A 57 -0.58 -2.52 -24.07
CA MET A 57 -0.81 -2.78 -22.64
C MET A 57 0.29 -3.63 -22.02
N PHE A 58 0.81 -4.62 -22.75
CA PHE A 58 1.93 -5.44 -22.30
C PHE A 58 3.20 -4.61 -22.10
N VAL A 59 3.56 -3.76 -23.07
CA VAL A 59 4.74 -2.88 -22.97
C VAL A 59 4.57 -1.86 -21.83
N LEU A 60 3.37 -1.28 -21.70
CA LEU A 60 3.07 -0.34 -20.62
C LEU A 60 3.14 -1.01 -19.24
N GLY A 61 2.59 -2.22 -19.12
CA GLY A 61 2.64 -3.02 -17.90
C GLY A 61 4.07 -3.43 -17.54
N LEU A 62 4.90 -3.82 -18.52
CA LEU A 62 6.31 -4.10 -18.33
C LEU A 62 7.07 -2.88 -17.83
N TRP A 63 6.85 -1.72 -18.46
CA TRP A 63 7.46 -0.47 -18.03
C TRP A 63 7.07 -0.13 -16.59
N PHE A 64 5.80 -0.31 -16.24
CA PHE A 64 5.31 -0.10 -14.89
C PHE A 64 5.92 -1.08 -13.87
N MET A 65 6.02 -2.37 -14.23
CA MET A 65 6.66 -3.40 -13.42
C MET A 65 8.14 -3.06 -13.17
N ILE A 66 8.89 -2.66 -14.20
CA ILE A 66 10.29 -2.24 -14.07
C ILE A 66 10.40 -1.00 -13.16
N ARG A 67 9.47 -0.07 -13.27
CA ARG A 67 9.46 1.13 -12.42
C ARG A 67 9.15 0.80 -10.96
N GLN A 68 8.16 -0.06 -10.70
CA GLN A 68 7.82 -0.49 -9.35
C GLN A 68 8.94 -1.32 -8.70
N THR A 69 9.52 -2.26 -9.44
CA THR A 69 10.65 -3.07 -8.94
C THR A 69 11.88 -2.22 -8.64
N LYS A 70 12.18 -1.20 -9.46
CA LYS A 70 13.23 -0.21 -9.15
C LYS A 70 12.91 0.60 -7.88
N SER A 71 11.65 0.98 -7.66
CA SER A 71 11.23 1.67 -6.43
C SER A 71 11.37 0.79 -5.18
N LEU A 72 11.01 -0.49 -5.29
CA LEU A 72 11.20 -1.48 -4.22
C LEU A 72 12.68 -1.71 -3.92
N ALA A 73 13.52 -1.84 -4.95
CA ALA A 73 14.96 -1.97 -4.80
C ALA A 73 15.59 -0.72 -4.14
N ALA A 74 15.15 0.48 -4.55
CA ALA A 74 15.62 1.74 -3.97
C ALA A 74 15.21 1.90 -2.49
N ARG A 75 14.00 1.46 -2.11
CA ARG A 75 13.55 1.43 -0.71
C ARG A 75 14.34 0.44 0.13
N LYS A 76 14.70 -0.71 -0.43
CA LYS A 76 15.56 -1.71 0.21
C LYS A 76 16.97 -1.18 0.47
N SER A 77 17.53 -0.38 -0.44
CA SER A 77 18.82 0.29 -0.21
C SER A 77 18.76 1.47 0.78
N ALA A 78 17.58 2.08 0.97
CA ALA A 78 17.39 3.21 1.89
C ALA A 78 17.14 2.78 3.34
N PHE A 79 16.71 1.54 3.56
CA PHE A 79 16.61 0.91 4.88
C PHE A 79 17.52 -0.33 4.91
N PRO A 80 18.83 -0.18 5.16
CA PRO A 80 19.67 -1.31 5.47
C PRO A 80 19.24 -1.84 6.84
N ASP A 81 18.35 -2.84 6.83
CA ASP A 81 18.22 -3.88 7.87
C ASP A 81 18.36 -3.43 9.34
N SER A 82 17.83 -2.26 9.69
CA SER A 82 17.67 -1.83 11.06
C SER A 82 16.33 -2.35 11.57
N GLY A 83 16.28 -3.64 11.90
CA GLY A 83 15.29 -4.16 12.85
C GLY A 83 14.51 -5.40 12.46
N GLN A 84 15.08 -6.35 11.70
CA GLN A 84 14.50 -7.70 11.62
C GLN A 84 15.15 -8.69 12.62
N GLU A 85 15.48 -8.18 13.81
CA GLU A 85 15.65 -8.96 15.04
C GLU A 85 14.81 -8.26 16.12
N GLY A 86 13.60 -8.75 16.40
CA GLY A 86 12.80 -8.15 17.46
C GLY A 86 11.29 -8.37 17.48
N ASP A 87 10.72 -9.37 16.80
CA ASP A 87 9.45 -9.96 17.27
C ASP A 87 9.79 -11.20 18.11
N GLN A 88 10.58 -10.97 19.17
CA GLN A 88 10.38 -11.72 20.40
C GLN A 88 9.11 -11.12 21.00
N ASP A 89 8.10 -11.96 21.16
CA ASP A 89 7.03 -11.85 22.15
C ASP A 89 7.13 -10.58 23.04
N GLU A 90 6.65 -9.43 22.56
CA GLU A 90 6.28 -8.33 23.45
C GLU A 90 5.02 -8.80 24.18
N GLU A 91 5.23 -9.61 25.22
CA GLU A 91 4.28 -9.81 26.29
C GLU A 91 3.79 -8.42 26.71
N LEU A 92 2.56 -8.10 26.29
CA LEU A 92 1.79 -6.93 26.72
C LEU A 92 1.61 -7.01 28.24
N THR A 93 2.63 -6.61 28.98
CA THR A 93 2.59 -6.52 30.43
C THR A 93 1.56 -5.43 30.78
N PRO A 94 0.64 -5.67 31.73
CA PRO A 94 -0.45 -4.75 32.06
C PRO A 94 0.04 -3.31 32.38
N ASP A 95 1.26 -3.17 32.89
CA ASP A 95 1.89 -1.89 33.19
C ASP A 95 2.13 -1.00 31.95
N MET A 96 2.43 -1.60 30.80
CA MET A 96 2.62 -0.88 29.53
C MET A 96 1.28 -0.37 28.98
N VAL A 97 0.21 -1.16 29.15
CA VAL A 97 -1.16 -0.77 28.76
C VAL A 97 -1.64 0.38 29.63
N GLU A 98 -1.41 0.32 30.94
CA GLU A 98 -1.81 1.39 31.87
C GLU A 98 -1.08 2.70 31.56
N LYS A 99 0.20 2.64 31.21
CA LYS A 99 0.99 3.81 30.81
C LYS A 99 0.45 4.44 29.53
N ARG A 100 0.15 3.63 28.50
CA ARG A 100 -0.44 4.12 27.24
C ARG A 100 -1.83 4.70 27.45
N MET A 101 -2.63 4.11 28.33
CA MET A 101 -3.98 4.57 28.64
C MET A 101 -3.97 5.92 29.37
N LYS A 102 -3.08 6.10 30.35
CA LYS A 102 -2.84 7.40 31.01
C LYS A 102 -2.35 8.47 30.02
N GLU A 103 -1.47 8.11 29.10
CA GLU A 103 -0.95 9.05 28.09
C GLU A 103 -2.02 9.44 27.06
N PHE A 104 -2.90 8.50 26.69
CA PHE A 104 -4.05 8.75 25.83
C PHE A 104 -5.07 9.68 26.50
N ASP A 105 -5.42 9.42 27.76
CA ASP A 105 -6.39 10.22 28.52
C ASP A 105 -5.90 11.66 28.76
N ALA A 106 -4.59 11.84 29.05
CA ALA A 106 -3.96 13.15 29.14
C ALA A 106 -4.01 13.94 27.82
N ARG A 107 -3.84 13.27 26.68
CA ARG A 107 -3.99 13.90 25.36
C ARG A 107 -5.45 14.25 25.05
N PHE A 108 -6.40 13.43 25.49
CA PHE A 108 -7.82 13.66 25.27
C PHE A 108 -8.38 14.82 26.11
N GLN A 109 -7.98 14.94 27.38
CA GLN A 109 -8.32 16.11 28.20
C GLN A 109 -7.72 17.40 27.64
N LYS A 110 -6.48 17.35 27.16
CA LYS A 110 -5.81 18.52 26.56
C LYS A 110 -6.52 19.02 25.30
N SER A 111 -7.09 18.12 24.50
CA SER A 111 -7.84 18.50 23.28
C SER A 111 -9.26 19.01 23.58
N LEU A 112 -9.92 18.50 24.63
CA LEU A 112 -11.26 18.93 25.03
C LEU A 112 -11.28 20.25 25.84
N GLY A 113 -10.18 20.58 26.53
CA GLY A 113 -10.07 21.81 27.35
C GLY A 113 -10.11 23.13 26.57
N HIS A 114 -9.88 23.13 25.25
CA HIS A 114 -9.85 24.34 24.44
C HIS A 114 -11.21 24.87 23.98
N ARG A 115 -12.32 24.13 24.20
CA ARG A 115 -13.65 24.52 23.68
C ARG A 115 -14.54 25.31 24.65
N ARG A 116 -14.11 25.57 25.89
CA ARG A 116 -14.96 26.23 26.92
C ARG A 116 -14.62 27.69 27.24
N ARG A 117 -13.74 28.35 26.47
CA ARG A 117 -13.34 29.76 26.72
C ARG A 117 -13.72 30.76 25.61
N ARG A 118 -14.82 30.50 24.90
CA ARG A 118 -15.36 31.43 23.90
C ARG A 118 -16.89 31.45 23.97
N GLY A 119 -17.43 32.00 25.04
CA GLY A 119 -18.86 32.17 25.24
C GLY A 119 -19.14 32.92 26.53
N GLY A 120 -19.16 34.25 26.46
CA GLY A 120 -19.59 35.09 27.58
C GLY A 120 -18.86 36.41 27.74
N GLN A 121 -18.92 37.29 26.73
CA GLN A 121 -18.92 38.75 26.93
C GLN A 121 -19.18 39.37 25.56
N ASP A 122 -20.40 39.90 25.38
CA ASP A 122 -20.70 41.15 24.67
C ASP A 122 -22.22 41.32 24.64
N GLY A 123 -22.70 42.29 25.42
CA GLY A 123 -24.12 42.60 25.54
C GLY A 123 -24.41 43.59 26.67
N SER A 124 -23.59 44.62 26.82
CA SER A 124 -23.85 45.76 27.71
C SER A 124 -23.25 47.02 27.09
N SER A 125 -24.11 47.87 26.54
CA SER A 125 -24.04 49.34 26.36
C SER A 125 -25.17 49.67 25.36
N GLY A 126 -26.12 50.53 25.67
CA GLY A 126 -25.90 51.90 26.14
C GLY A 126 -26.02 52.79 24.92
#